data_AF-A0A2A6ZE65-F1
#
_entry.id   AF-A0A2A6ZE65-F1
#
_cell.length_a   1.000
_cell.length_b   1.000
_cell.length_c   1.000
_cell.angle_alpha   90.00
_cell.angle_beta   90.00
_cell.angle_gamma   90.00
#
_symmetry.space_group_name_H-M   'P 1'
#
loop_
_entity.id
_entity.type
_entity.pdbx_description
1 polymer ?
#
loop_
_entity_poly.entity_id
_entity_poly.type
_entity_poly.pdbx_seq_one_letter_code
_entity_poly.pdbx_strand_id
1 'polypeptide(L)'
;MGIGKRIGEECARHGLTIRQLSLKANIPYSTLYSAIKRDSDGMDFETVKKLAAVLGMSWYELYPGNKDSEEIKSFFGDLDKVVKSKDYKERLESASAYLIELQSDTEYNSGTDWTVEERNSWIRQKIPDTAKLFNVDTTELNNYVQWNFPKGEEWLSNIQDAIATFNYRNNGKIVFRYVEKICRAFTSMSVDGQEEAAKRVQELAQIPAYQRRADTAQTAPGGADDKEPAEK
;
A
#
# COMPACT_ATOMS: atom_id res chain seq x y z
N MET A 1 -8.18 17.85 9.86
CA MET A 1 -7.57 19.05 9.22
C MET A 1 -8.05 19.07 7.80
N GLY A 2 -8.60 20.18 7.36
CA GLY A 2 -9.15 20.28 6.02
C GLY A 2 -8.09 20.54 4.95
N ILE A 3 -8.55 20.51 3.69
CA ILE A 3 -7.69 20.74 2.52
C ILE A 3 -7.09 22.15 2.58
N GLY A 4 -7.87 23.14 3.01
CA GLY A 4 -7.42 24.52 3.15
C GLY A 4 -6.13 24.65 3.95
N LYS A 5 -6.07 24.19 5.20
CA LYS A 5 -4.83 24.27 5.98
C LYS A 5 -3.72 23.44 5.36
N ARG A 6 -4.03 22.25 4.84
CA ARG A 6 -3.02 21.38 4.22
C ARG A 6 -2.31 22.08 3.05
N ILE A 7 -3.06 22.69 2.14
CA ILE A 7 -2.48 23.47 1.04
C ILE A 7 -1.61 24.61 1.58
N GLY A 8 -2.04 25.28 2.65
CA GLY A 8 -1.22 26.29 3.32
C GLY A 8 0.10 25.74 3.86
N GLU A 9 0.07 24.58 4.49
CA GLU A 9 1.27 23.90 5.00
C GLU A 9 2.20 23.44 3.87
N GLU A 10 1.68 22.79 2.83
CA GLU A 10 2.49 22.36 1.68
C GLU A 10 3.07 23.56 0.94
N CYS A 11 2.30 24.65 0.78
CA CYS A 11 2.80 25.89 0.21
C CYS A 11 4.06 26.38 0.95
N ALA A 12 4.01 26.37 2.29
CA ALA A 12 5.14 26.78 3.12
C ALA A 12 6.32 25.79 3.04
N ARG A 13 6.05 24.47 3.05
CA ARG A 13 7.09 23.43 2.93
C ARG A 13 7.83 23.50 1.58
N HIS A 14 7.12 23.86 0.52
CA HIS A 14 7.68 24.04 -0.81
C HIS A 14 8.30 25.44 -1.03
N GLY A 15 8.42 26.25 0.04
CA GLY A 15 9.08 27.55 0.00
C GLY A 15 8.33 28.62 -0.80
N LEU A 16 7.02 28.45 -1.01
CA LEU A 16 6.17 29.41 -1.71
C LEU A 16 5.35 30.24 -0.72
N THR A 17 5.12 31.51 -1.06
CA THR A 17 4.07 32.30 -0.42
C THR A 17 2.70 31.96 -1.02
N ILE A 18 1.63 32.12 -0.24
CA ILE A 18 0.25 31.92 -0.73
C ILE A 18 -0.01 32.78 -1.98
N ARG A 19 0.56 33.98 -2.04
CA ARG A 19 0.45 34.87 -3.21
C ARG A 19 1.15 34.30 -4.45
N GLN A 20 2.36 33.76 -4.31
CA GLN A 20 3.05 33.10 -5.41
C GLN A 20 2.32 31.85 -5.89
N LEU A 21 1.79 31.04 -4.96
CA LEU A 21 1.00 29.85 -5.29
C LEU A 21 -0.27 30.24 -6.06
N SER A 22 -1.03 31.22 -5.57
CA SER A 22 -2.20 31.78 -6.24
C SER A 22 -1.89 32.26 -7.67
N LEU A 23 -0.82 33.04 -7.85
CA LEU A 23 -0.42 33.55 -9.17
C LEU A 23 -0.02 32.40 -10.12
N LYS A 24 0.81 31.47 -9.65
CA LYS A 24 1.28 30.33 -10.45
C LYS A 24 0.15 29.37 -10.83
N ALA A 25 -0.82 29.16 -9.95
CA ALA A 25 -1.96 28.28 -10.19
C ALA A 25 -3.10 28.96 -10.97
N ASN A 26 -2.98 30.27 -11.25
CA ASN A 26 -4.03 31.09 -11.83
C ASN A 26 -5.35 31.04 -11.04
N ILE A 27 -5.26 31.20 -9.72
CA ILE A 27 -6.39 31.19 -8.78
C ILE A 27 -6.43 32.54 -8.06
N PRO A 28 -7.60 33.20 -7.92
CA PRO A 28 -7.68 34.47 -7.19
C PRO A 28 -7.12 34.35 -5.77
N TYR A 29 -6.25 35.29 -5.40
CA TYR A 29 -5.60 35.29 -4.09
C TYR A 29 -6.62 35.26 -2.94
N SER A 30 -7.71 36.03 -3.06
CA SER A 30 -8.78 36.08 -2.07
C SER A 30 -9.46 34.72 -1.87
N THR A 31 -9.67 33.96 -2.96
CA THR A 31 -10.25 32.62 -2.92
C THR A 31 -9.32 31.67 -2.16
N LEU A 32 -8.05 31.59 -2.59
CA LEU A 32 -7.08 30.69 -1.96
C LEU A 32 -6.85 31.06 -0.48
N TYR A 33 -6.67 32.34 -0.19
CA TYR A 33 -6.48 32.82 1.18
C TYR A 33 -7.67 32.51 2.09
N SER A 34 -8.90 32.71 1.59
CA SER A 34 -10.12 32.42 2.37
C SER A 34 -10.28 30.92 2.62
N ALA A 35 -9.99 30.08 1.62
CA ALA A 35 -10.02 28.63 1.76
C ALA A 35 -9.02 28.14 2.82
N ILE A 36 -7.78 28.63 2.79
CA ILE A 36 -6.75 28.29 3.78
C ILE A 36 -7.16 28.79 5.18
N LYS A 37 -7.57 30.05 5.30
CA LYS A 37 -7.92 30.66 6.60
C LYS A 37 -9.09 29.96 7.28
N ARG A 38 -10.07 29.49 6.51
CA ARG A 38 -11.27 28.80 7.02
C ARG A 38 -11.07 27.29 7.16
N ASP A 39 -9.91 26.76 6.77
CA ASP A 39 -9.65 25.32 6.71
C ASP A 39 -10.71 24.58 5.88
N SER A 40 -11.01 25.12 4.68
CA SER A 40 -12.12 24.61 3.86
C SER A 40 -11.85 23.21 3.32
N ASP A 41 -12.85 22.34 3.43
CA ASP A 41 -12.90 21.01 2.81
C ASP A 41 -13.51 21.02 1.40
N GLY A 42 -14.16 22.12 1.01
CA GLY A 42 -15.01 22.21 -0.19
C GLY A 42 -14.38 22.96 -1.36
N MET A 43 -13.06 22.90 -1.55
CA MET A 43 -12.46 23.43 -2.79
C MET A 43 -12.84 22.55 -3.98
N ASP A 44 -13.12 23.17 -5.12
CA ASP A 44 -13.39 22.41 -6.34
C ASP A 44 -12.16 21.63 -6.78
N PHE A 45 -12.40 20.45 -7.35
CA PHE A 45 -11.35 19.51 -7.74
C PHE A 45 -10.31 20.12 -8.70
N GLU A 46 -10.75 20.95 -9.66
CA GLU A 46 -9.86 21.60 -10.62
C GLU A 46 -8.92 22.61 -9.97
N THR A 47 -9.41 23.36 -8.98
CA THR A 47 -8.59 24.21 -8.11
C THR A 47 -7.52 23.39 -7.38
N VAL A 48 -7.91 22.25 -6.78
CA VAL A 48 -6.98 21.39 -6.04
C VAL A 48 -5.91 20.82 -6.97
N LYS A 49 -6.28 20.36 -8.17
CA LYS A 49 -5.32 19.89 -9.19
C LYS A 49 -4.30 20.96 -9.59
N LYS A 50 -4.75 22.18 -9.87
CA LYS A 50 -3.86 23.29 -10.24
C LYS A 50 -2.87 23.62 -9.13
N LEU A 51 -3.34 23.63 -7.89
CA LEU A 51 -2.49 23.90 -6.73
C LEU A 51 -1.46 22.79 -6.52
N ALA A 52 -1.87 21.53 -6.58
CA ALA A 52 -0.97 20.39 -6.48
C ALA A 52 0.10 20.38 -7.59
N ALA A 53 -0.30 20.69 -8.83
CA ALA A 53 0.63 20.78 -9.95
C ALA A 53 1.71 21.86 -9.74
N VAL A 54 1.35 23.02 -9.18
CA VAL A 54 2.32 24.08 -8.83
C VAL A 54 3.23 23.67 -7.68
N LEU A 55 2.69 22.92 -6.71
CA LEU A 55 3.46 22.35 -5.60
C LEU A 55 4.36 21.19 -6.07
N GLY A 56 4.16 20.64 -7.27
CA GLY A 56 4.93 19.50 -7.75
C GLY A 56 4.59 18.21 -7.03
N MET A 57 3.35 18.10 -6.55
CA MET A 57 2.83 16.93 -5.85
C MET A 57 1.64 16.34 -6.59
N SER A 58 1.32 15.08 -6.30
CA SER A 58 0.09 14.49 -6.83
C SER A 58 -1.12 15.06 -6.09
N TRP A 59 -2.18 15.40 -6.80
CA TRP A 59 -3.35 16.05 -6.19
C TRP A 59 -4.00 15.23 -5.08
N TYR A 60 -3.96 13.89 -5.20
CA TYR A 60 -4.49 12.98 -4.20
C TYR A 60 -3.73 13.03 -2.86
N GLU A 61 -2.50 13.54 -2.83
CA GLU A 61 -1.72 13.69 -1.58
C GLU A 61 -2.29 14.78 -0.66
N LEU A 62 -3.08 15.69 -1.23
CA LEU A 62 -3.85 16.67 -0.46
C LEU A 62 -5.05 16.02 0.27
N TYR A 63 -5.34 14.77 -0.04
CA TYR A 63 -6.31 13.92 0.62
C TYR A 63 -5.58 12.69 1.17
N PRO A 64 -4.99 12.72 2.37
CA PRO A 64 -4.27 11.55 2.90
C PRO A 64 -5.20 10.50 3.53
N GLY A 65 -6.52 10.71 3.48
CA GLY A 65 -7.51 10.01 4.28
C GLY A 65 -7.53 10.46 5.73
N ASN A 66 -8.70 10.34 6.36
CA ASN A 66 -8.86 10.66 7.77
C ASN A 66 -9.00 9.38 8.59
N LYS A 67 -7.95 8.99 9.32
CA LYS A 67 -8.02 7.84 10.23
C LYS A 67 -9.09 7.97 11.32
N ASP A 68 -9.53 9.21 11.57
CA ASP A 68 -10.54 9.54 12.55
C ASP A 68 -11.93 9.74 11.92
N SER A 69 -12.12 9.44 10.62
CA SER A 69 -13.45 9.47 10.00
C SER A 69 -14.40 8.46 10.64
N GLU A 70 -15.69 8.75 10.56
CA GLU A 70 -16.73 7.91 11.15
C GLU A 70 -16.78 6.54 10.47
N GLU A 71 -16.52 6.50 9.17
CA GLU A 71 -16.40 5.29 8.35
C GLU A 71 -15.27 4.40 8.89
N ILE A 72 -14.05 4.94 9.01
CA ILE A 72 -12.89 4.19 9.50
C ILE A 72 -13.10 3.73 10.94
N LYS A 73 -13.64 4.59 11.81
CA LYS A 73 -13.96 4.24 13.20
C LYS A 73 -15.06 3.20 13.30
N SER A 74 -16.04 3.19 12.39
CA SER A 74 -17.09 2.18 12.35
C SER A 74 -16.52 0.80 12.02
N PHE A 75 -15.60 0.73 11.04
CA PHE A 75 -14.98 -0.51 10.61
C PHE A 75 -13.94 -1.05 11.61
N PHE A 76 -13.06 -0.20 12.12
CA PHE A 76 -11.91 -0.64 12.94
C PHE A 76 -12.04 -0.31 14.42
N GLY A 77 -13.00 0.54 14.81
CA GLY A 77 -13.10 1.01 16.19
C GLY A 77 -11.83 1.75 16.64
N ASP A 78 -11.39 1.43 17.85
CA ASP A 78 -10.15 1.95 18.43
C ASP A 78 -8.95 1.18 17.88
N LEU A 79 -8.28 1.77 16.87
CA LEU A 79 -7.14 1.16 16.18
C LEU A 79 -6.03 0.71 17.14
N ASP A 80 -5.74 1.47 18.20
CA ASP A 80 -4.70 1.09 19.16
C ASP A 80 -5.08 -0.17 19.95
N LYS A 81 -6.36 -0.38 20.23
CA LYS A 81 -6.84 -1.63 20.85
C LYS A 81 -6.79 -2.78 19.87
N VAL A 82 -7.22 -2.56 18.62
CA VAL A 82 -7.18 -3.57 17.55
C VAL A 82 -5.77 -4.08 17.34
N VAL A 83 -4.79 -3.18 17.26
CA VAL A 83 -3.38 -3.54 17.07
C VAL A 83 -2.83 -4.30 18.27
N LYS A 84 -3.24 -3.98 19.51
CA LYS A 84 -2.74 -4.68 20.70
C LYS A 84 -3.35 -6.07 20.92
N SER A 85 -4.59 -6.29 20.46
CA SER A 85 -5.29 -7.55 20.69
C SER A 85 -4.99 -8.63 19.64
N LYS A 86 -4.49 -8.24 18.48
CA LYS A 86 -4.35 -9.10 17.30
C LYS A 86 -2.96 -9.73 17.21
N ASP A 87 -2.91 -10.96 16.72
CA ASP A 87 -1.65 -11.58 16.35
C ASP A 87 -1.00 -10.87 15.14
N TYR A 88 0.23 -11.24 14.79
CA TYR A 88 0.95 -10.58 13.71
C TYR A 88 0.23 -10.68 12.34
N LYS A 89 -0.37 -11.82 12.04
CA LYS A 89 -1.07 -12.06 10.77
C LYS A 89 -2.38 -11.29 10.71
N GLU A 90 -3.15 -11.30 11.80
CA GLU A 90 -4.37 -10.52 11.92
C GLU A 90 -4.09 -9.00 11.80
N ARG A 91 -2.92 -8.53 12.27
CA ARG A 91 -2.47 -7.15 12.07
C ARG A 91 -2.13 -6.85 10.61
N LEU A 92 -1.46 -7.76 9.89
CA LEU A 92 -1.21 -7.60 8.45
C LEU A 92 -2.52 -7.53 7.65
N GLU A 93 -3.47 -8.41 7.96
CA GLU A 93 -4.81 -8.42 7.34
C GLU A 93 -5.56 -7.12 7.62
N SER A 94 -5.53 -6.65 8.87
CA SER A 94 -6.16 -5.40 9.25
C SER A 94 -5.51 -4.19 8.59
N ALA A 95 -4.17 -4.19 8.47
CA ALA A 95 -3.42 -3.13 7.81
C ALA A 95 -3.76 -3.05 6.31
N SER A 96 -3.89 -4.19 5.64
CA SER A 96 -4.31 -4.24 4.24
C SER A 96 -5.75 -3.74 4.07
N ALA A 97 -6.69 -4.21 4.90
CA ALA A 97 -8.07 -3.75 4.86
C ALA A 97 -8.17 -2.25 5.14
N TYR A 98 -7.39 -1.75 6.10
CA TYR A 98 -7.34 -0.34 6.44
C TYR A 98 -6.88 0.52 5.27
N LEU A 99 -5.90 0.08 4.47
CA LEU A 99 -5.49 0.81 3.27
C LEU A 99 -6.62 0.93 2.24
N ILE A 100 -7.44 -0.11 2.07
CA ILE A 100 -8.57 -0.11 1.12
C ILE A 100 -9.65 0.86 1.59
N GLU A 101 -10.04 0.78 2.87
CA GLU A 101 -11.06 1.68 3.43
C GLU A 101 -10.58 3.12 3.43
N LEU A 102 -9.32 3.36 3.81
CA LEU A 102 -8.75 4.71 3.81
C LEU A 102 -8.63 5.26 2.39
N GLN A 103 -8.27 4.44 1.40
CA GLN A 103 -8.24 4.85 -0.01
C GLN A 103 -9.65 5.21 -0.51
N SER A 104 -10.65 4.41 -0.16
CA SER A 104 -12.06 4.62 -0.55
C SER A 104 -12.64 5.89 0.07
N ASP A 105 -12.43 6.11 1.37
CA ASP A 105 -12.79 7.35 2.07
C ASP A 105 -12.13 8.56 1.43
N THR A 106 -10.85 8.44 1.10
CA THR A 106 -10.07 9.50 0.47
C THR A 106 -10.59 9.86 -0.92
N GLU A 107 -10.85 8.85 -1.73
CA GLU A 107 -11.39 9.01 -3.07
C GLU A 107 -12.78 9.68 -3.02
N TYR A 108 -13.67 9.19 -2.16
CA TYR A 108 -14.97 9.80 -1.93
C TYR A 108 -14.86 11.28 -1.56
N ASN A 109 -14.00 11.61 -0.59
CA ASN A 109 -13.80 12.97 -0.11
C ASN A 109 -13.17 13.91 -1.17
N SER A 110 -12.52 13.35 -2.19
CA SER A 110 -12.02 14.13 -3.32
C SER A 110 -13.11 14.57 -4.31
N GLY A 111 -14.30 13.95 -4.25
CA GLY A 111 -15.43 14.26 -5.12
C GLY A 111 -15.22 13.86 -6.57
N THR A 112 -14.29 12.96 -6.86
CA THR A 112 -13.99 12.46 -8.20
C THR A 112 -13.56 11.00 -8.16
N ASP A 113 -13.77 10.28 -9.27
CA ASP A 113 -13.31 8.91 -9.43
C ASP A 113 -11.83 8.89 -9.83
N TRP A 114 -11.05 8.11 -9.10
CA TRP A 114 -9.61 7.98 -9.33
C TRP A 114 -9.33 6.95 -10.41
N THR A 115 -8.28 7.19 -11.18
CA THR A 115 -7.72 6.17 -12.07
C THR A 115 -7.08 5.05 -11.25
N VAL A 116 -6.92 3.88 -11.88
CA VAL A 116 -6.25 2.73 -11.24
C VAL A 116 -4.82 3.07 -10.84
N GLU A 117 -4.13 3.86 -11.66
CA GLU A 117 -2.79 4.36 -11.39
C GLU A 117 -2.76 5.26 -10.15
N GLU A 118 -3.72 6.17 -10.00
CA GLU A 118 -3.83 7.06 -8.84
C GLU A 118 -4.12 6.26 -7.56
N ARG A 119 -5.09 5.32 -7.58
CA ARG A 119 -5.38 4.44 -6.44
C ARG A 119 -4.15 3.65 -6.01
N ASN A 120 -3.49 2.98 -6.95
CA ASN A 120 -2.31 2.17 -6.65
C ASN A 120 -1.11 3.02 -6.21
N SER A 121 -0.92 4.21 -6.78
CA SER A 121 0.15 5.12 -6.36
C SER A 121 -0.07 5.60 -4.93
N TRP A 122 -1.29 6.01 -4.60
CA TRP A 122 -1.66 6.43 -3.25
C TRP A 122 -1.46 5.31 -2.24
N ILE A 123 -1.90 4.07 -2.55
CA ILE A 123 -1.69 2.92 -1.66
C ILE A 123 -0.20 2.72 -1.40
N ARG A 124 0.65 2.74 -2.44
CA ARG A 124 2.12 2.60 -2.28
C ARG A 124 2.71 3.64 -1.34
N GLN A 125 2.26 4.89 -1.46
CA GLN A 125 2.73 5.97 -0.60
C GLN A 125 2.29 5.78 0.87
N LYS A 126 1.13 5.15 1.11
CA LYS A 126 0.59 4.94 2.47
C LYS A 126 1.06 3.66 3.16
N ILE A 127 1.61 2.70 2.42
CA ILE A 127 2.11 1.45 2.99
C ILE A 127 3.08 1.67 4.18
N PRO A 128 4.10 2.54 4.12
CA PRO A 128 5.04 2.71 5.24
C PRO A 128 4.37 3.23 6.52
N ASP A 129 3.50 4.22 6.40
CA ASP A 129 2.79 4.81 7.53
C ASP A 129 1.81 3.80 8.14
N THR A 130 1.08 3.06 7.30
CA THR A 130 0.17 2.01 7.75
C THR A 130 0.93 0.85 8.40
N ALA A 131 2.06 0.42 7.82
CA ALA A 131 2.88 -0.64 8.40
C ALA A 131 3.33 -0.27 9.82
N LYS A 132 3.76 0.99 10.01
CA LYS A 132 4.10 1.52 11.33
C LYS A 132 2.89 1.56 12.26
N LEU A 133 1.73 2.00 11.78
CA LEU A 133 0.49 2.10 12.57
C LEU A 133 0.05 0.73 13.12
N PHE A 134 0.14 -0.33 12.29
CA PHE A 134 -0.26 -1.68 12.68
C PHE A 134 0.90 -2.51 13.27
N ASN A 135 2.10 -1.94 13.34
CA ASN A 135 3.32 -2.59 13.82
C ASN A 135 3.63 -3.90 13.04
N VAL A 136 3.64 -3.80 11.71
CA VAL A 136 3.95 -4.89 10.77
C VAL A 136 5.09 -4.50 9.84
N ASP A 137 5.73 -5.47 9.19
CA ASP A 137 6.76 -5.18 8.20
C ASP A 137 6.17 -4.53 6.93
N THR A 138 6.88 -3.53 6.40
CA THR A 138 6.46 -2.77 5.21
C THR A 138 6.44 -3.65 3.95
N THR A 139 7.43 -4.53 3.80
CA THR A 139 7.53 -5.43 2.64
C THR A 139 6.45 -6.48 2.68
N GLU A 140 6.18 -7.04 3.87
CA GLU A 140 5.11 -8.00 4.06
C GLU A 140 3.72 -7.38 3.83
N LEU A 141 3.47 -6.18 4.35
CA LEU A 141 2.23 -5.45 4.07
C LEU A 141 2.07 -5.21 2.56
N ASN A 142 3.12 -4.77 1.86
CA ASN A 142 3.10 -4.57 0.42
C ASN A 142 2.74 -5.86 -0.37
N ASN A 143 3.04 -7.04 0.17
CA ASN A 143 2.67 -8.32 -0.44
C ASN A 143 1.24 -8.76 -0.10
N TYR A 144 0.62 -8.16 0.91
CA TYR A 144 -0.73 -8.47 1.39
C TYR A 144 -1.80 -7.50 0.85
N VAL A 145 -1.38 -6.30 0.44
CA VAL A 145 -2.23 -5.26 -0.14
C VAL A 145 -3.01 -5.78 -1.34
N GLN A 146 -4.30 -5.42 -1.39
CA GLN A 146 -5.15 -5.60 -2.56
C GLN A 146 -4.89 -4.49 -3.58
N TRP A 147 -4.31 -4.85 -4.72
CA TRP A 147 -4.06 -3.91 -5.81
C TRP A 147 -5.27 -3.75 -6.73
N ASN A 148 -5.43 -2.56 -7.30
CA ASN A 148 -6.45 -2.25 -8.30
C ASN A 148 -5.94 -2.62 -9.70
N PHE A 149 -6.81 -3.11 -10.58
CA PHE A 149 -6.46 -3.50 -11.94
C PHE A 149 -7.27 -2.72 -12.98
N PRO A 150 -6.68 -2.40 -14.15
CA PRO A 150 -7.38 -1.72 -15.23
C PRO A 150 -8.45 -2.62 -15.86
N LYS A 151 -9.37 -2.00 -16.58
CA LYS A 151 -10.36 -2.70 -17.40
C LYS A 151 -9.66 -3.65 -18.38
N GLY A 152 -10.14 -4.89 -18.49
CA GLY A 152 -9.51 -5.97 -19.25
C GLY A 152 -8.55 -6.84 -18.44
N GLU A 153 -8.19 -6.42 -17.22
CA GLU A 153 -7.37 -7.18 -16.28
C GLU A 153 -8.11 -7.54 -14.98
N GLU A 154 -9.45 -7.43 -14.95
CA GLU A 154 -10.27 -7.71 -13.76
C GLU A 154 -10.09 -9.15 -13.26
N TRP A 155 -9.73 -10.07 -14.16
CA TRP A 155 -9.40 -11.46 -13.83
C TRP A 155 -8.24 -11.59 -12.83
N LEU A 156 -7.32 -10.61 -12.75
CA LEU A 156 -6.26 -10.59 -11.74
C LEU A 156 -6.79 -10.36 -10.33
N SER A 157 -7.91 -9.63 -10.18
CA SER A 157 -8.58 -9.46 -8.88
C SER A 157 -9.04 -10.80 -8.33
N ASN A 158 -9.68 -11.63 -9.18
CA ASN A 158 -10.13 -12.96 -8.79
C ASN A 158 -8.96 -13.86 -8.35
N ILE A 159 -7.80 -13.73 -9.01
CA ILE A 159 -6.59 -14.47 -8.63
C ILE A 159 -6.02 -13.95 -7.31
N GLN A 160 -5.99 -12.64 -7.10
CA GLN A 160 -5.57 -12.02 -5.85
C GLN A 160 -6.42 -12.50 -4.67
N ASP A 161 -7.74 -12.55 -4.83
CA ASP A 161 -8.69 -13.04 -3.82
C ASP A 161 -8.50 -14.53 -3.52
N ALA A 162 -8.30 -15.34 -4.57
CA ALA A 162 -8.02 -16.75 -4.43
C ALA A 162 -6.70 -17.00 -3.67
N ILE A 163 -5.66 -16.21 -3.97
CA ILE A 163 -4.37 -16.28 -3.26
C ILE A 163 -4.50 -15.81 -1.82
N ALA A 164 -5.22 -14.73 -1.55
CA ALA A 164 -5.47 -14.25 -0.19
C ALA A 164 -6.18 -15.33 0.64
N THR A 165 -7.22 -15.96 0.08
CA THR A 165 -7.94 -17.07 0.72
C THR A 165 -7.04 -18.28 0.97
N PHE A 166 -6.21 -18.65 -0.01
CA PHE A 166 -5.25 -19.75 0.13
C PHE A 166 -4.23 -19.44 1.22
N ASN A 167 -3.64 -18.25 1.21
CA ASN A 167 -2.63 -17.81 2.18
C ASN A 167 -3.19 -17.75 3.59
N TYR A 168 -4.44 -17.31 3.76
CA TYR A 168 -5.12 -17.35 5.05
C TYR A 168 -5.15 -18.76 5.64
N ARG A 169 -5.39 -19.78 4.81
CA ARG A 169 -5.45 -21.19 5.25
C ARG A 169 -4.07 -21.88 5.33
N ASN A 170 -3.05 -21.32 4.67
CA ASN A 170 -1.77 -22.00 4.45
C ASN A 170 -0.53 -21.20 4.91
N ASN A 171 -0.70 -20.22 5.81
CA ASN A 171 0.38 -19.40 6.37
C ASN A 171 1.21 -18.64 5.31
N GLY A 172 0.55 -17.94 4.37
CA GLY A 172 1.23 -16.90 3.58
C GLY A 172 2.26 -17.38 2.54
N LYS A 173 2.06 -18.55 1.94
CA LYS A 173 3.06 -19.18 1.04
C LYS A 173 3.18 -18.54 -0.34
N ILE A 174 2.17 -17.81 -0.83
CA ILE A 174 2.13 -17.30 -2.20
C ILE A 174 2.14 -15.78 -2.20
N VAL A 175 3.14 -15.17 -2.83
CA VAL A 175 3.18 -13.71 -3.01
C VAL A 175 2.50 -13.36 -4.33
N PHE A 176 1.35 -12.67 -4.25
CA PHE A 176 0.52 -12.33 -5.41
C PHE A 176 1.31 -11.63 -6.52
N ARG A 177 2.16 -10.66 -6.20
CA ARG A 177 2.99 -9.92 -7.18
C ARG A 177 3.78 -10.82 -8.14
N TYR A 178 4.25 -11.97 -7.68
CA TYR A 178 4.98 -12.90 -8.56
C TYR A 178 4.03 -13.69 -9.44
N VAL A 179 2.87 -14.10 -8.92
CA VAL A 179 1.84 -14.77 -9.70
C VAL A 179 1.25 -13.84 -10.76
N GLU A 180 0.99 -12.58 -10.42
CA GLU A 180 0.56 -11.52 -11.34
C GLU A 180 1.51 -11.42 -12.55
N LYS A 181 2.83 -11.33 -12.30
CA LYS A 181 3.84 -11.27 -13.35
C LYS A 181 3.83 -12.52 -14.24
N ILE A 182 3.69 -13.70 -13.63
CA ILE A 182 3.61 -14.97 -14.37
C ILE A 182 2.36 -14.97 -15.24
N CYS A 183 1.19 -14.67 -14.69
CA CYS A 183 -0.05 -14.71 -15.44
C CYS A 183 -0.06 -13.72 -16.61
N ARG A 184 0.41 -12.47 -16.41
CA ARG A 184 0.54 -11.50 -17.51
C ARG A 184 1.53 -11.95 -18.60
N ALA A 185 2.61 -12.62 -18.22
CA ALA A 185 3.55 -13.16 -19.21
C ALA A 185 2.88 -14.29 -20.01
N PHE A 186 2.19 -15.21 -19.32
CA PHE A 186 1.49 -16.33 -19.94
C PHE A 186 0.41 -15.89 -20.94
N THR A 187 -0.35 -14.82 -20.67
CA THR A 187 -1.37 -14.33 -21.61
C THR A 187 -0.80 -13.84 -22.93
N SER A 188 0.50 -13.51 -22.98
CA SER A 188 1.19 -13.07 -24.20
C SER A 188 1.93 -14.20 -24.95
N MET A 189 1.97 -15.40 -24.39
CA MET A 189 2.72 -16.54 -24.94
C MET A 189 1.86 -17.41 -25.87
N SER A 190 2.52 -18.10 -26.81
CA SER A 190 1.92 -19.23 -27.54
C SER A 190 1.69 -20.42 -26.60
N VAL A 191 0.90 -21.41 -27.04
CA VAL A 191 0.70 -22.67 -26.29
C VAL A 191 2.03 -23.36 -26.00
N ASP A 192 2.90 -23.50 -27.00
CA ASP A 192 4.25 -24.08 -26.82
C ASP A 192 5.09 -23.27 -25.82
N GLY A 193 4.96 -21.94 -25.85
CA GLY A 193 5.65 -21.05 -24.92
C GLY A 193 5.15 -21.22 -23.47
N GLN A 194 3.83 -21.35 -23.28
CA GLN A 194 3.26 -21.63 -21.96
C GLN A 194 3.66 -23.02 -21.44
N GLU A 195 3.69 -24.03 -22.31
CA GLU A 195 4.12 -25.39 -21.94
C GLU A 195 5.58 -25.39 -21.48
N GLU A 196 6.47 -24.75 -22.23
CA GLU A 196 7.88 -24.63 -21.85
C GLU A 196 8.05 -23.82 -20.56
N ALA A 197 7.34 -22.71 -20.41
CA ALA A 197 7.37 -21.92 -19.17
C ALA A 197 6.91 -22.75 -17.96
N ALA A 198 5.87 -23.57 -18.10
CA ALA A 198 5.40 -24.45 -17.05
C ALA A 198 6.46 -25.50 -16.66
N LYS A 199 7.15 -26.11 -17.64
CA LYS A 199 8.28 -27.02 -17.39
C LYS A 199 9.37 -26.32 -16.59
N ARG A 200 9.77 -25.10 -16.97
CA ARG A 200 10.81 -24.34 -16.26
C ARG A 200 10.43 -23.99 -14.83
N VAL A 201 9.18 -23.59 -14.58
CA VAL A 201 8.70 -23.34 -13.21
C VAL A 201 8.74 -24.62 -12.37
N GLN A 202 8.36 -25.77 -12.95
CA GLN A 202 8.42 -27.06 -12.26
C GLN A 202 9.87 -27.49 -11.97
N GLU A 203 10.79 -27.32 -12.91
CA GLU A 203 12.22 -27.57 -12.72
C GLU A 203 12.78 -26.74 -11.57
N LEU A 204 12.47 -25.43 -11.53
CA LEU A 204 12.91 -24.53 -10.46
C LEU A 204 12.44 -24.97 -9.07
N ALA A 205 11.22 -25.50 -8.96
CA ALA A 205 10.67 -26.01 -7.71
C ALA A 205 11.42 -27.25 -7.18
N GLN A 206 12.14 -27.97 -8.04
CA GLN A 206 12.92 -29.16 -7.66
C GLN A 206 14.38 -28.85 -7.30
N ILE A 207 14.84 -27.59 -7.44
CA ILE A 207 16.22 -27.22 -7.13
C ILE A 207 16.45 -27.20 -5.61
N PRO A 208 17.40 -28.00 -5.06
CA PRO A 208 17.64 -28.14 -3.61
C PRO A 208 18.04 -26.85 -2.89
N ALA A 209 18.54 -25.84 -3.62
CA ALA A 209 18.91 -24.54 -3.06
C ALA A 209 17.73 -23.78 -2.44
N TYR A 210 16.50 -24.04 -2.91
CA TYR A 210 15.27 -23.44 -2.35
C TYR A 210 14.70 -24.23 -1.17
N GLN A 211 14.96 -25.53 -1.08
CA GLN A 211 14.55 -26.36 0.07
C GLN A 211 15.42 -26.11 1.31
N ARG A 212 16.75 -25.95 1.14
CA ARG A 212 17.70 -25.79 2.26
C ARG A 212 17.49 -24.55 3.12
N ARG A 213 16.93 -23.45 2.59
CA ARG A 213 16.75 -22.21 3.37
C ARG A 213 15.62 -22.30 4.39
N ALA A 214 14.63 -23.19 4.19
CA ALA A 214 13.56 -23.42 5.16
C ALA A 214 14.05 -24.25 6.37
N ASP A 215 14.95 -25.22 6.13
CA ASP A 215 15.45 -26.12 7.17
C ASP A 215 16.50 -25.48 8.08
N THR A 216 17.30 -24.53 7.57
CA THR A 216 18.30 -23.81 8.39
C THR A 216 17.70 -22.87 9.44
N ALA A 217 16.41 -22.52 9.34
CA ALA A 217 15.74 -21.69 10.35
C ALA A 217 15.24 -22.48 11.57
N GLN A 218 15.21 -23.82 11.51
CA GLN A 218 14.77 -24.70 12.61
C GLN A 218 15.91 -25.42 13.34
N THR A 219 17.17 -25.20 12.95
CA THR A 219 18.33 -25.89 13.55
C THR A 219 19.45 -24.91 13.89
N ALA A 220 19.19 -23.98 14.81
CA ALA A 220 20.29 -23.39 15.59
C ALA A 220 20.62 -24.35 16.75
N PRO A 221 21.83 -24.96 16.80
CA PRO A 221 22.21 -25.81 17.91
C PRO A 221 22.50 -24.93 19.14
N GLY A 222 21.76 -25.15 20.22
CA GLY A 222 22.08 -24.58 21.52
C GLY A 222 23.29 -25.26 22.14
N GLY A 223 24.25 -24.44 22.58
CA GLY A 223 25.03 -24.69 23.78
C GLY A 223 26.30 -25.53 23.61
N ALA A 224 27.43 -24.84 23.62
CA ALA A 224 28.75 -25.38 23.88
C ALA A 224 28.81 -26.11 25.24
N ASP A 225 29.68 -27.12 25.34
CA ASP A 225 30.52 -27.24 26.53
C ASP A 225 31.86 -27.91 26.17
N ASP A 226 32.93 -27.12 26.34
CA ASP A 226 34.33 -27.54 26.31
C ASP A 226 34.62 -28.50 27.47
N LYS A 227 35.38 -29.58 27.22
CA LYS A 227 36.36 -30.09 28.18
C LYS A 227 37.45 -30.92 27.49
N GLU A 228 38.68 -30.56 27.86
CA GLU A 228 40.00 -30.90 27.32
C GLU A 228 40.33 -32.39 27.13
N PRO A 229 41.32 -32.72 26.27
CA PRO A 229 41.85 -34.07 26.16
C PRO A 229 42.89 -34.35 27.26
N ALA A 230 42.83 -35.55 27.85
CA ALA A 230 43.91 -36.10 28.66
C ALA A 230 44.44 -37.40 28.05
N GLU A 231 45.76 -37.48 28.01
CA GLU A 231 46.65 -38.49 27.42
C GLU A 231 46.35 -39.94 27.83
N LYS A 232 46.58 -40.87 26.89
CA LYS A 232 47.64 -41.89 26.97
C LYS A 232 47.80 -42.67 25.67
#